data_AF-A0A7J6QEN4-F1
#
_entry.id   AF-A0A7J6QEN4-F1
#
_cell.length_a   1.000
_cell.length_b   1.000
_cell.length_c   1.000
_cell.angle_alpha   90.00
_cell.angle_beta   90.00
_cell.angle_gamma   90.00
#
_symmetry.space_group_name_H-M   'P 1'
#
loop_
_entity.id
_entity.type
_entity.pdbx_description
1 polymer ?
#
loop_
_entity_poly.entity_id
_entity_poly.type
_entity_poly.pdbx_seq_one_letter_code
_entity_poly.pdbx_strand_id
1 'polypeptide(L)'
;GVDVVTDRTNLRQLIGFLIPKRVNSSGAFVIDVDVVDNTAVFTRTGPTRARCFGCGHHFERAMTTDEADGALRRVVSFELGTLKLVVRSEVDAMQGGLWEPNDSLAWTKPDDSILEVARSGGPLEGKKGNFVELKTKSVRREFDWVGPYTQMALGDIDVLVLARIHVKTVASLQRFNRQEVARAK
;
A
#
# COMPACT_ATOMS: atom_id res chain seq x y z
N GLY A 1 -13.50 -18.31 6.84
CA GLY A 1 -14.30 -17.08 6.92
C GLY A 1 -13.38 -15.88 6.90
N VAL A 2 -13.90 -14.70 6.57
CA VAL A 2 -13.19 -13.41 6.70
C VAL A 2 -13.80 -12.70 7.92
N ASP A 3 -12.96 -12.19 8.80
CA ASP A 3 -13.43 -11.48 10.00
C ASP A 3 -13.60 -9.98 9.70
N VAL A 4 -12.70 -9.40 8.90
CA VAL A 4 -12.74 -7.97 8.56
C VAL A 4 -12.51 -7.74 7.07
N VAL A 5 -13.40 -6.99 6.41
CA VAL A 5 -13.20 -6.43 5.07
C VAL A 5 -12.96 -4.93 5.19
N THR A 6 -11.87 -4.42 4.63
CA THR A 6 -11.48 -3.03 4.79
C THR A 6 -10.60 -2.55 3.63
N ASP A 7 -10.23 -1.27 3.64
CA ASP A 7 -9.14 -0.75 2.82
C ASP A 7 -7.85 -0.52 3.63
N ARG A 8 -6.73 -0.38 2.89
CA ARG A 8 -5.40 -0.07 3.44
C ARG A 8 -5.41 1.24 4.24
N THR A 9 -6.23 2.19 3.85
CA THR A 9 -6.27 3.52 4.45
C THR A 9 -6.81 3.44 5.88
N ASN A 10 -7.91 2.72 6.09
CA ASN A 10 -8.52 2.48 7.39
C ASN A 10 -7.53 1.79 8.34
N LEU A 11 -6.89 0.71 7.88
CA LEU A 11 -5.87 0.02 8.68
C LEU A 11 -4.69 0.92 9.04
N ARG A 12 -4.24 1.79 8.12
CA ARG A 12 -3.19 2.77 8.42
C ARG A 12 -3.59 3.77 9.50
N GLN A 13 -4.85 4.21 9.51
CA GLN A 13 -5.36 5.11 10.55
C GLN A 13 -5.39 4.40 11.91
N LEU A 14 -5.92 3.17 11.94
CA LEU A 14 -5.99 2.35 13.15
C LEU A 14 -4.59 2.01 13.70
N ILE A 15 -3.64 1.61 12.85
CA ILE A 15 -2.24 1.38 13.26
C ILE A 15 -1.57 2.69 13.69
N GLY A 16 -1.90 3.80 13.03
CA GLY A 16 -1.38 5.12 13.38
C GLY A 16 -1.70 5.53 14.82
N PHE A 17 -2.82 5.06 15.38
CA PHE A 17 -3.17 5.27 16.79
C PHE A 17 -2.16 4.64 17.75
N LEU A 18 -1.58 3.49 17.37
CA LEU A 18 -0.59 2.77 18.17
C LEU A 18 0.82 3.37 18.07
N ILE A 19 1.04 4.35 17.19
CA ILE A 19 2.35 4.95 16.94
C ILE A 19 2.33 6.40 17.43
N PRO A 20 2.85 6.70 18.63
CA PRO A 20 2.72 8.03 19.28
C PRO A 20 3.18 9.19 18.40
N LYS A 21 4.23 8.99 17.60
CA LYS A 21 4.77 10.02 16.69
C LYS A 21 3.86 10.33 15.49
N ARG A 22 2.87 9.48 15.19
CA ARG A 22 1.93 9.64 14.05
C ARG A 22 0.57 10.20 14.44
N VAL A 23 0.16 10.07 15.70
CA VAL A 23 -1.17 10.51 16.19
C VAL A 23 -1.45 11.98 15.84
N ASN A 24 -0.41 12.82 15.81
CA ASN A 24 -0.53 14.24 15.47
C ASN A 24 -0.58 14.56 13.95
N SER A 25 -0.43 13.56 13.07
CA SER A 25 -0.32 13.74 11.62
C SER A 25 -1.51 13.19 10.82
N SER A 26 -2.22 12.20 11.37
CA SER A 26 -3.36 11.52 10.74
C SER A 26 -4.65 12.34 10.74
N GLY A 27 -4.79 13.29 11.67
CA GLY A 27 -6.00 14.07 11.91
C GLY A 27 -7.20 13.20 12.31
N ALA A 28 -8.34 13.85 12.55
CA ALA A 28 -9.58 13.12 12.82
C ALA A 28 -9.99 12.28 11.61
N PHE A 29 -10.46 11.06 11.87
CA PHE A 29 -11.05 10.17 10.89
C PHE A 29 -12.24 9.44 11.52
N VAL A 30 -13.18 9.02 10.67
CA VAL A 30 -14.34 8.22 11.07
C VAL A 30 -14.35 6.97 10.19
N ILE A 31 -14.62 5.83 10.81
CA ILE A 31 -14.82 4.55 10.13
C ILE A 31 -16.18 4.05 10.57
N ASP A 32 -17.08 3.90 9.60
CA ASP A 32 -18.34 3.21 9.79
C ASP A 32 -18.07 1.71 9.74
N VAL A 33 -18.74 0.98 10.63
CA VAL A 33 -18.57 -0.47 10.78
C VAL A 33 -19.92 -1.14 10.63
N ASP A 34 -20.08 -1.85 9.53
CA ASP A 34 -21.23 -2.72 9.28
C ASP A 34 -20.86 -4.16 9.62
N VAL A 35 -21.73 -4.87 10.34
CA VAL A 35 -21.50 -6.29 10.67
C VAL A 35 -22.55 -7.13 9.96
N VAL A 36 -22.08 -8.05 9.11
CA VAL A 36 -22.90 -9.03 8.40
C VAL A 36 -22.44 -10.41 8.83
N ASP A 37 -23.33 -11.16 9.48
CA ASP A 37 -23.01 -12.41 10.17
C ASP A 37 -21.79 -12.25 11.13
N ASN A 38 -20.68 -12.89 10.80
CA ASN A 38 -19.42 -12.83 11.58
C ASN A 38 -18.35 -11.96 10.91
N THR A 39 -18.71 -11.15 9.92
CA THR A 39 -17.78 -10.32 9.15
C THR A 39 -18.07 -8.84 9.37
N ALA A 40 -17.07 -8.09 9.80
CA ALA A 40 -17.13 -6.63 9.90
C ALA A 40 -16.60 -5.97 8.62
N VAL A 41 -17.32 -4.98 8.09
CA VAL A 41 -16.94 -4.20 6.91
C VAL A 41 -16.65 -2.78 7.37
N PHE A 42 -15.42 -2.32 7.15
CA PHE A 42 -14.97 -1.00 7.56
C PHE A 42 -14.99 -0.05 6.38
N THR A 43 -15.85 0.97 6.46
CA THR A 43 -16.00 1.99 5.43
C THR A 43 -15.52 3.34 5.96
N ARG A 44 -14.62 4.01 5.24
CA ARG A 44 -14.19 5.34 5.65
C ARG A 44 -15.30 6.35 5.40
N THR A 45 -15.62 7.15 6.41
CA THR A 45 -16.54 8.28 6.28
C THR A 45 -15.87 9.60 6.64
N GLY A 46 -16.36 10.68 6.02
CA GLY A 46 -15.81 12.02 6.17
C GLY A 46 -14.99 12.54 4.98
N PRO A 47 -14.57 13.82 5.01
CA PRO A 47 -13.99 14.48 3.86
C PRO A 47 -12.64 13.86 3.46
N THR A 48 -12.50 13.51 2.18
CA THR A 48 -11.20 13.18 1.59
C THR A 48 -10.27 14.38 1.77
N ARG A 49 -9.09 14.17 2.35
CA ARG A 49 -8.08 15.24 2.52
C ARG A 49 -7.69 15.77 1.14
N ALA A 50 -8.26 16.89 0.72
CA ALA A 50 -8.13 17.46 -0.62
C ALA A 50 -6.84 18.28 -0.85
N ARG A 51 -5.73 17.98 -0.16
CA ARG A 51 -4.49 18.75 -0.29
C ARG A 51 -3.34 17.89 -0.77
N CYS A 52 -3.30 17.65 -2.08
CA CYS A 52 -2.08 17.22 -2.77
C CYS A 52 -1.14 18.41 -2.93
N PHE A 53 -0.37 18.73 -1.88
CA PHE A 53 0.77 19.62 -2.04
C PHE A 53 1.99 18.82 -2.50
N GLY A 54 2.43 19.04 -3.74
CA GLY A 54 3.70 18.49 -4.23
C GLY A 54 3.66 17.98 -5.66
N CYS A 55 4.73 17.33 -6.08
CA CYS A 55 4.94 16.78 -7.42
C CYS A 55 4.71 15.26 -7.50
N GLY A 56 4.05 14.66 -6.51
CA GLY A 56 3.80 13.21 -6.43
C GLY A 56 3.07 12.67 -7.65
N HIS A 57 1.89 13.22 -7.97
CA HIS A 57 1.09 12.78 -9.13
C HIS A 57 1.83 12.96 -10.46
N HIS A 58 2.57 14.06 -10.62
CA HIS A 58 3.36 14.29 -11.82
C HIS A 58 4.52 13.29 -11.93
N PHE A 59 5.13 12.93 -10.80
CA PHE A 59 6.18 11.92 -10.76
C PHE A 59 5.63 10.52 -11.07
N GLU A 60 4.49 10.14 -10.50
CA GLU A 60 3.80 8.88 -10.82
C GLU A 60 3.52 8.78 -12.32
N ARG A 61 2.89 9.80 -12.89
CA ARG A 61 2.59 9.87 -14.33
C ARG A 61 3.83 9.82 -15.22
N ALA A 62 4.94 10.43 -14.79
CA ALA A 62 6.19 10.41 -15.54
C ALA A 62 6.94 9.06 -15.45
N MET A 63 6.62 8.23 -14.45
CA MET A 63 7.28 6.95 -14.18
C MET A 63 6.48 5.74 -14.68
N THR A 64 5.26 5.94 -15.18
CA THR A 64 4.37 4.89 -15.70
C THR A 64 4.12 5.08 -17.21
N THR A 65 3.89 3.98 -17.93
CA THR A 65 3.73 3.99 -19.40
C THR A 65 2.29 3.87 -19.87
N ASP A 66 1.48 3.09 -19.15
CA ASP A 66 0.06 2.89 -19.44
C ASP A 66 -0.78 3.50 -18.32
N GLU A 67 -1.55 4.52 -18.66
CA GLU A 67 -2.65 4.98 -17.83
C GLU A 67 -3.79 3.98 -18.05
N ALA A 68 -3.94 2.98 -17.17
CA ALA A 68 -5.22 2.28 -17.10
C ALA A 68 -6.31 3.33 -16.86
N ASP A 69 -7.50 3.17 -17.45
CA ASP A 69 -8.63 4.05 -17.16
C ASP A 69 -9.00 3.93 -15.67
N GLY A 70 -8.43 4.82 -14.85
CA GLY A 70 -8.55 4.83 -13.40
C GLY A 70 -7.33 4.26 -12.65
N ALA A 71 -7.55 3.88 -11.39
CA ALA A 71 -6.48 3.41 -10.51
C ALA A 71 -6.45 1.89 -10.41
N LEU A 72 -5.24 1.30 -10.53
CA LEU A 72 -5.01 -0.12 -10.29
C LEU A 72 -5.25 -0.42 -8.80
N ARG A 73 -6.10 -1.40 -8.54
CA ARG A 73 -6.46 -1.81 -7.18
C ARG A 73 -6.13 -3.26 -6.96
N ARG A 74 -5.63 -3.53 -5.77
CA ARG A 74 -5.27 -4.85 -5.31
C ARG A 74 -6.03 -5.20 -4.06
N VAL A 75 -6.64 -6.38 -4.06
CA VAL A 75 -7.25 -6.98 -2.89
C VAL A 75 -6.32 -8.06 -2.39
N VAL A 76 -5.96 -7.98 -1.11
CA VAL A 76 -5.03 -8.88 -0.48
C VAL A 76 -5.67 -9.39 0.80
N SER A 77 -5.66 -10.70 0.98
CA SER A 77 -6.09 -11.31 2.23
C SER A 77 -4.89 -11.41 3.18
N PHE A 78 -5.08 -11.11 4.46
CA PHE A 78 -4.05 -11.11 5.49
C PHE A 78 -4.53 -11.87 6.72
N GLU A 79 -3.61 -12.48 7.46
CA GLU A 79 -3.86 -12.96 8.82
C GLU A 79 -3.04 -12.15 9.82
N LEU A 80 -3.71 -11.50 10.77
CA LEU A 80 -3.08 -10.75 11.86
C LEU A 80 -3.40 -11.45 13.19
N GLY A 81 -2.49 -12.32 13.62
CA GLY A 81 -2.77 -13.23 14.73
C GLY A 81 -3.88 -14.20 14.34
N THR A 82 -5.01 -14.16 15.05
CA THR A 82 -6.18 -14.99 14.73
C THR A 82 -7.20 -14.28 13.83
N LEU A 83 -7.00 -12.99 13.53
CA LEU A 83 -7.92 -12.21 12.70
C LEU A 83 -7.59 -12.39 11.22
N LYS A 84 -8.59 -12.75 10.43
CA LYS A 84 -8.53 -12.88 8.97
C LYS A 84 -9.09 -11.63 8.32
N LEU A 85 -8.26 -10.88 7.62
CA LEU A 85 -8.61 -9.63 6.96
C LEU A 85 -8.60 -9.78 5.44
N VAL A 86 -9.48 -9.04 4.77
CA VAL A 86 -9.39 -8.75 3.34
C VAL A 86 -9.23 -7.25 3.17
N VAL A 87 -8.14 -6.85 2.53
CA VAL A 87 -7.71 -5.46 2.47
C VAL A 87 -7.56 -5.03 1.02
N ARG A 88 -8.29 -3.99 0.65
CA ARG A 88 -8.19 -3.34 -0.66
C ARG A 88 -7.20 -2.18 -0.61
N SER A 89 -6.34 -2.08 -1.61
CA SER A 89 -5.35 -1.01 -1.74
C SER A 89 -5.27 -0.51 -3.18
N GLU A 90 -4.92 0.76 -3.34
CA GLU A 90 -4.49 1.32 -4.62
C GLU A 90 -2.98 1.07 -4.77
N VAL A 91 -2.56 0.77 -6.00
CA VAL A 91 -1.17 0.49 -6.35
C VAL A 91 -0.69 1.50 -7.38
N ASP A 92 0.45 2.13 -7.11
CA ASP A 92 0.99 3.21 -7.96
C ASP A 92 1.49 2.67 -9.31
N ALA A 93 2.18 1.53 -9.30
CA ALA A 93 2.65 0.88 -10.52
C ALA A 93 2.90 -0.63 -10.33
N MET A 94 3.06 -1.34 -11.44
CA MET A 94 3.51 -2.73 -11.49
C MET A 94 4.64 -2.86 -12.50
N GLN A 95 5.69 -3.61 -12.15
CA GLN A 95 6.81 -3.89 -13.03
C GLN A 95 6.86 -5.39 -13.36
N GLY A 96 6.76 -5.71 -14.66
CA GLY A 96 6.70 -7.08 -15.15
C GLY A 96 5.30 -7.71 -15.00
N GLY A 97 5.05 -8.78 -15.75
CA GLY A 97 3.80 -9.54 -15.76
C GLY A 97 2.95 -9.29 -17.01
N LEU A 98 2.52 -10.36 -17.67
CA LEU A 98 1.27 -10.36 -18.42
C LEU A 98 0.21 -10.78 -17.41
N TRP A 99 -0.86 -10.01 -17.25
CA TRP A 99 -1.94 -10.32 -16.32
C TRP A 99 -2.86 -11.36 -16.95
N GLU A 100 -3.07 -12.51 -16.29
CA GLU A 100 -4.18 -13.39 -16.63
C GLU A 100 -5.11 -13.56 -15.42
N PRO A 101 -6.43 -13.62 -15.66
CA PRO A 101 -7.37 -14.04 -14.63
C PRO A 101 -6.94 -15.42 -14.11
N ASN A 102 -6.74 -15.54 -12.80
CA ASN A 102 -6.48 -16.82 -12.15
C ASN A 102 -7.34 -16.89 -10.88
N ASP A 103 -8.19 -17.90 -10.80
CA ASP A 103 -9.12 -18.12 -9.68
C ASP A 103 -8.46 -18.84 -8.48
N SER A 104 -7.16 -19.12 -8.55
CA SER A 104 -6.38 -19.73 -7.47
C SER A 104 -6.23 -18.77 -6.29
N LEU A 105 -6.77 -19.14 -5.12
CA LEU A 105 -6.66 -18.43 -3.84
C LEU A 105 -5.60 -19.04 -2.90
N ALA A 106 -4.53 -19.64 -3.45
CA ALA A 106 -3.50 -20.27 -2.64
C ALA A 106 -2.78 -19.26 -1.72
N TRP A 107 -2.71 -19.58 -0.43
CA TRP A 107 -2.05 -18.75 0.58
C TRP A 107 -0.53 -18.93 0.54
N THR A 108 0.20 -17.82 0.64
CA THR A 108 1.67 -17.78 0.64
C THR A 108 2.17 -16.85 1.73
N LYS A 109 3.28 -17.19 2.38
CA LYS A 109 3.90 -16.36 3.41
C LYS A 109 5.09 -15.58 2.81
N PRO A 110 5.10 -14.23 2.80
CA PRO A 110 6.27 -13.47 2.39
C PRO A 110 7.45 -13.69 3.35
N ASP A 111 8.67 -13.69 2.81
CA ASP A 111 9.89 -13.88 3.60
C ASP A 111 9.98 -12.89 4.77
N ASP A 112 10.30 -13.39 5.96
CA ASP A 112 10.38 -12.64 7.23
C ASP A 112 9.10 -11.94 7.69
N SER A 113 7.93 -12.32 7.15
CA SER A 113 6.62 -11.80 7.55
C SER A 113 5.84 -12.81 8.40
N ILE A 114 5.15 -12.35 9.45
CA ILE A 114 4.15 -13.17 10.17
C ILE A 114 2.82 -13.28 9.40
N LEU A 115 2.63 -12.48 8.35
CA LEU A 115 1.40 -12.40 7.57
C LEU A 115 1.38 -13.45 6.47
N GLU A 116 0.24 -14.11 6.27
CA GLU A 116 -0.05 -14.94 5.11
C GLU A 116 -0.90 -14.18 4.09
N VAL A 117 -0.65 -14.43 2.80
CA VAL A 117 -1.22 -13.68 1.67
C VAL A 117 -1.76 -14.63 0.60
N ALA A 118 -3.07 -14.55 0.33
CA ALA A 118 -3.70 -15.12 -0.87
C ALA A 118 -3.91 -14.04 -1.94
N ARG A 119 -3.70 -14.41 -3.21
CA ARG A 119 -3.82 -13.51 -4.37
C ARG A 119 -4.72 -14.18 -5.40
N SER A 120 -5.83 -13.55 -5.80
CA SER A 120 -6.67 -13.97 -6.95
C SER A 120 -6.52 -12.98 -8.10
N GLY A 121 -6.35 -13.49 -9.31
CA GLY A 121 -5.82 -12.73 -10.45
C GLY A 121 -4.34 -12.43 -10.24
N GLY A 122 -3.53 -12.65 -11.28
CA GLY A 122 -2.10 -12.47 -11.12
C GLY A 122 -1.33 -12.45 -12.42
N PRO A 123 -0.04 -12.08 -12.35
CA PRO A 123 0.87 -12.31 -13.45
C PRO A 123 0.87 -13.79 -13.85
N LEU A 124 0.98 -14.09 -15.15
CA LEU A 124 1.20 -15.43 -15.69
C LEU A 124 2.19 -16.23 -14.81
N GLU A 125 1.91 -17.51 -14.62
CA GLU A 125 2.78 -18.42 -13.87
C GLU A 125 4.22 -18.33 -14.41
N GLY A 126 5.19 -18.10 -13.52
CA GLY A 126 6.59 -17.84 -13.89
C GLY A 126 6.95 -16.39 -14.23
N LYS A 127 5.99 -15.45 -14.24
CA LYS A 127 6.21 -14.01 -14.49
C LYS A 127 5.79 -13.14 -13.31
N LYS A 128 6.19 -13.47 -12.07
CA LYS A 128 5.90 -12.65 -10.87
C LYS A 128 6.25 -11.17 -11.14
N GLY A 129 5.23 -10.33 -11.33
CA GLY A 129 5.38 -8.89 -11.39
C GLY A 129 5.61 -8.35 -9.99
N ASN A 130 6.40 -7.29 -9.88
CA ASN A 130 6.61 -6.58 -8.63
C ASN A 130 5.65 -5.41 -8.57
N PHE A 131 4.85 -5.32 -7.52
CA PHE A 131 4.08 -4.12 -7.27
C PHE A 131 5.00 -3.04 -6.69
N VAL A 132 4.77 -1.80 -7.12
CA VAL A 132 5.66 -0.68 -6.84
C VAL A 132 4.86 0.45 -6.18
N GLU A 133 5.41 0.98 -5.09
CA GLU A 133 4.99 2.23 -4.47
C GLU A 133 5.95 3.33 -4.93
N LEU A 134 5.41 4.44 -5.42
CA LEU A 134 6.17 5.61 -5.86
C LEU A 134 6.04 6.71 -4.81
N LYS A 135 7.17 7.30 -4.41
CA LYS A 135 7.18 8.41 -3.45
C LYS A 135 8.14 9.51 -3.86
N THR A 136 7.75 10.74 -3.59
CA THR A 136 8.62 11.92 -3.71
C THR A 136 8.90 12.51 -2.33
N LYS A 137 10.12 13.01 -2.12
CA LYS A 137 10.47 13.76 -0.91
C LYS A 137 11.52 14.82 -1.20
N SER A 138 11.40 15.99 -0.57
CA SER A 138 12.44 17.02 -0.66
C SER A 138 13.79 16.52 -0.14
N VAL A 139 14.89 16.83 -0.86
CA VAL A 139 16.28 16.57 -0.40
C VAL A 139 16.59 17.22 0.95
N ARG A 140 15.88 18.30 1.29
CA ARG A 140 16.08 19.08 2.53
C ARG A 140 15.35 18.50 3.75
N ARG A 141 14.57 17.43 3.58
CA ARG A 141 13.80 16.81 4.66
C ARG A 141 14.20 15.36 4.84
N GLU A 142 14.22 14.93 6.08
CA GLU A 142 14.29 13.50 6.42
C GLU A 142 13.09 12.76 5.84
N PHE A 143 13.31 11.49 5.52
CA PHE A 143 12.27 10.61 4.99
C PHE A 143 11.71 9.77 6.14
N ASP A 144 10.41 9.89 6.38
CA ASP A 144 9.70 9.09 7.36
C ASP A 144 9.41 7.71 6.76
N TRP A 145 10.26 6.73 7.08
CA TRP A 145 10.22 5.37 6.52
C TRP A 145 9.03 4.54 6.99
N VAL A 146 8.51 4.80 8.19
CA VAL A 146 7.42 4.01 8.76
C VAL A 146 6.16 4.13 7.90
N GLY A 147 5.91 5.28 7.26
CA GLY A 147 4.69 5.52 6.48
C GLY A 147 4.65 4.72 5.18
N PRO A 148 5.69 4.81 4.33
CA PRO A 148 5.91 3.92 3.20
C PRO A 148 5.95 2.45 3.61
N TYR A 149 6.63 2.09 4.70
CA TYR A 149 6.66 0.70 5.17
C TYR A 149 5.26 0.15 5.44
N THR A 150 4.44 0.87 6.21
CA THR A 150 3.05 0.45 6.50
C THR A 150 2.21 0.36 5.22
N GLN A 151 2.43 1.26 4.25
CA GLN A 151 1.77 1.17 2.94
C GLN A 151 2.14 -0.10 2.18
N MET A 152 3.43 -0.42 2.16
CA MET A 152 3.92 -1.59 1.46
C MET A 152 3.48 -2.89 2.14
N ALA A 153 3.56 -2.96 3.47
CA ALA A 153 3.15 -4.14 4.23
C ALA A 153 1.65 -4.45 4.05
N LEU A 154 0.79 -3.45 4.15
CA LEU A 154 -0.67 -3.62 4.05
C LEU A 154 -1.21 -3.68 2.61
N GLY A 155 -0.41 -3.30 1.62
CA GLY A 155 -0.76 -3.46 0.19
C GLY A 155 -0.07 -4.65 -0.48
N ASP A 156 0.73 -5.40 0.28
CA ASP A 156 1.66 -6.41 -0.23
C ASP A 156 2.53 -5.90 -1.39
N ILE A 157 3.07 -4.69 -1.26
CA ILE A 157 3.92 -4.03 -2.27
C ILE A 157 5.38 -4.41 -2.10
N ASP A 158 6.04 -4.81 -3.18
CA ASP A 158 7.39 -5.38 -3.16
C ASP A 158 8.47 -4.32 -3.12
N VAL A 159 8.25 -3.22 -3.86
CA VAL A 159 9.27 -2.22 -4.17
C VAL A 159 8.80 -0.82 -3.83
N LEU A 160 9.67 -0.05 -3.20
CA LEU A 160 9.56 1.40 -3.10
C LEU A 160 10.53 2.06 -4.07
N VAL A 161 10.04 2.99 -4.89
CA VAL A 161 10.88 3.92 -5.63
C VAL A 161 10.71 5.31 -5.02
N LEU A 162 11.80 5.84 -4.49
CA LEU A 162 11.87 7.15 -3.85
C LEU A 162 12.64 8.13 -4.73
N ALA A 163 11.95 9.16 -5.22
CA ALA A 163 12.58 10.33 -5.83
C ALA A 163 12.86 11.40 -4.77
N ARG A 164 14.13 11.78 -4.63
CA ARG A 164 14.55 12.93 -3.83
C ARG A 164 14.51 14.17 -4.73
N ILE A 165 13.69 15.15 -4.35
CA ILE A 165 13.41 16.33 -5.15
C ILE A 165 14.19 17.53 -4.61
N HIS A 166 14.95 18.19 -5.48
CA HIS A 166 15.52 19.51 -5.21
C HIS A 166 14.77 20.54 -6.04
N VAL A 167 14.00 21.40 -5.37
CA VAL A 167 13.12 22.39 -6.02
C VAL A 167 12.06 21.70 -6.89
N LYS A 168 12.34 21.48 -8.17
CA LYS A 168 11.44 20.85 -9.16
C LYS A 168 12.14 19.76 -9.99
N THR A 169 13.39 19.41 -9.66
CA THR A 169 14.14 18.37 -10.35
C THR A 169 14.34 17.15 -9.45
N VAL A 170 14.36 15.97 -10.06
CA VAL A 170 14.76 14.74 -9.39
C VAL A 170 16.28 14.81 -9.20
N ALA A 171 16.71 14.99 -7.96
CA ALA A 171 18.12 15.03 -7.60
C ALA A 171 18.71 13.62 -7.47
N SER A 172 17.91 12.67 -6.96
CA SER A 172 18.26 11.26 -6.97
C SER A 172 17.00 10.39 -7.02
N LEU A 173 17.18 9.19 -7.58
CA LEU A 173 16.17 8.13 -7.62
C LEU A 173 16.74 6.91 -6.92
N GLN A 174 16.04 6.41 -5.91
CA GLN A 174 16.48 5.27 -5.11
C GLN A 174 15.40 4.20 -5.14
N ARG A 175 15.81 2.94 -5.22
CA ARG A 175 14.93 1.78 -5.21
C ARG A 175 15.24 0.95 -3.97
N PHE A 176 14.19 0.54 -3.27
CA PHE A 176 14.29 -0.28 -2.07
C PHE A 176 13.29 -1.44 -2.17
N ASN A 177 13.70 -2.63 -1.73
CA ASN A 177 12.76 -3.72 -1.45
C ASN A 177 12.11 -3.52 -0.07
N ARG A 178 11.03 -4.27 0.20
CA ARG A 178 10.28 -4.16 1.47
C ARG A 178 11.14 -4.40 2.72
N GLN A 179 12.13 -5.30 2.67
CA GLN A 179 13.02 -5.61 3.80
C GLN A 179 13.99 -4.45 4.08
N GLU A 180 14.54 -3.82 3.03
CA GLU A 180 15.39 -2.63 3.16
C GLU A 180 14.63 -1.47 3.79
N VAL A 181 13.38 -1.24 3.35
CA VAL A 181 12.48 -0.25 3.96
C VAL A 181 12.19 -0.60 5.43
N ALA A 182 12.02 -1.89 5.75
CA ALA A 182 11.79 -2.35 7.11
C ALA A 182 12.99 -2.14 8.04
N ARG A 183 14.22 -2.18 7.52
CA ARG A 183 15.46 -1.96 8.28
C ARG A 183 15.78 -0.48 8.46
N ALA A 184 15.27 0.38 7.58
CA ALA A 184 15.47 1.83 7.64
C ALA A 184 14.48 2.56 8.59
N LYS A 185 13.50 1.84 9.16
CA LYS A 185 12.40 2.39 9.97
C LYS A 185 12.78 2.72 11.41
#